data_AF-A0A1F4NDZ9-F1
#
_entry.id   AF-A0A1F4NDZ9-F1
#
_cell.length_a   1.000
_cell.length_b   1.000
_cell.length_c   1.000
_cell.angle_alpha   90.00
_cell.angle_beta   90.00
_cell.angle_gamma   90.00
#
_symmetry.space_group_name_H-M   'P 1'
#
loop_
_entity.id
_entity.type
_entity.pdbx_description
1 polymer ?
#
loop_
_entity_poly.entity_id
_entity_poly.type
_entity_poly.pdbx_seq_one_letter_code
_entity_poly.pdbx_strand_id
1 'polypeptide(L)'
;MAEYVYGNNKCLARIASDKTIDYYLNDHPAKAGQAPGSARTMTSSGWSANYYPFGEIASQTGSPEDTRYDYTGQKRDQGTGLMYFRARYYYPGLGRFLSIDPLQSLDWSINPLSNGIEPSPISDK
;
A
#
# COMPACT_ATOMS: atom_id res chain seq x y z
N MET A 1 -8.75 15.91 18.40
CA MET A 1 -7.69 15.65 17.39
C MET A 1 -7.32 14.18 17.48
N ALA A 2 -7.11 13.50 16.36
CA ALA A 2 -6.67 12.11 16.36
C ALA A 2 -5.14 12.02 16.47
N GLU A 3 -4.65 11.03 17.21
CA GLU A 3 -3.23 10.72 17.37
C GLU A 3 -2.87 9.46 16.58
N TYR A 4 -1.64 9.41 16.08
CA TYR A 4 -1.14 8.31 15.26
C TYR A 4 0.12 7.72 15.88
N VAL A 5 0.09 6.41 16.13
CA VAL A 5 1.22 5.66 16.69
C VAL A 5 1.95 4.97 15.55
N TYR A 6 3.25 5.25 15.42
CA TYR A 6 4.10 4.70 14.38
C TYR A 6 5.19 3.80 14.99
N GLY A 7 5.55 2.73 14.27
CA GLY A 7 6.68 1.88 14.59
C GLY A 7 7.27 1.29 13.31
N ASN A 8 8.60 1.16 13.25
CA ASN A 8 9.33 0.67 12.07
C ASN A 8 8.88 1.34 10.75
N ASN A 9 8.71 2.66 10.78
CA ASN A 9 8.23 3.50 9.66
C ASN A 9 6.82 3.18 9.12
N LYS A 10 5.97 2.47 9.88
CA LYS A 10 4.58 2.17 9.52
C LYS A 10 3.61 2.66 10.61
N CYS A 11 2.40 3.05 10.20
CA CYS A 11 1.33 3.36 11.14
C CYS A 11 0.82 2.07 11.77
N LEU A 12 0.82 1.99 13.10
CA LEU A 12 0.38 0.82 13.87
C LEU A 12 -1.00 1.03 14.49
N ALA A 13 -1.32 2.25 14.89
CA ALA A 13 -2.63 2.57 15.44
C ALA A 13 -3.05 4.03 15.23
N ARG A 14 -4.35 4.26 15.20
CA ARG A 14 -4.98 5.58 15.30
C ARG A 14 -5.78 5.64 16.60
N ILE A 15 -5.52 6.66 17.41
CA ILE A 15 -6.30 6.96 18.60
C ILE A 15 -7.22 8.14 18.24
N ALA A 16 -8.52 7.88 18.18
CA ALA A 16 -9.52 8.88 17.87
C ALA A 16 -9.73 9.84 19.07
N SER A 17 -10.47 10.93 18.83
CA SER A 17 -10.64 11.99 19.86
C SER A 17 -11.45 11.52 21.07
N ASP A 18 -12.30 10.52 20.85
CA ASP A 18 -13.11 9.79 21.83
C ASP A 18 -12.35 8.65 22.53
N LYS A 19 -11.03 8.54 22.28
CA LYS A 19 -10.15 7.46 22.78
C LYS A 19 -10.42 6.07 22.20
N THR A 20 -11.28 5.96 21.17
CA THR A 20 -11.39 4.75 20.38
C THR A 20 -10.07 4.47 19.67
N ILE A 21 -9.59 3.23 19.71
CA ILE A 21 -8.32 2.82 19.09
C ILE A 21 -8.60 1.92 17.90
N ASP A 22 -8.00 2.27 16.77
CA ASP A 22 -7.97 1.48 15.55
C ASP A 22 -6.57 0.93 15.35
N TYR A 23 -6.44 -0.38 15.21
CA TYR A 23 -5.16 -1.05 14.96
C TYR A 23 -4.99 -1.37 13.48
N TYR A 24 -3.85 -1.01 12.91
CA TYR A 24 -3.49 -1.35 11.53
C TYR A 24 -2.61 -2.60 11.52
N LEU A 25 -3.17 -3.75 11.15
CA LEU A 25 -2.41 -4.99 10.93
C LEU A 25 -2.12 -5.09 9.44
N ASN A 26 -0.85 -4.95 9.08
CA ASN A 26 -0.40 -5.10 7.71
C ASN A 26 0.32 -6.44 7.60
N ASP A 27 -0.05 -7.24 6.62
CA ASP A 27 0.71 -8.43 6.28
C ASP A 27 1.98 -8.04 5.53
N HIS A 28 2.92 -8.98 5.47
CA HIS A 28 4.10 -8.81 4.63
C HIS A 28 3.66 -8.75 3.14
N PRO A 29 4.21 -7.85 2.32
CA PRO A 29 3.90 -7.83 0.89
C PRO A 29 4.18 -9.19 0.26
N ALA A 30 3.30 -9.61 -0.63
CA ALA A 30 3.44 -10.84 -1.37
C ALA A 30 4.73 -10.81 -2.20
N LYS A 31 5.59 -11.82 -2.06
CA LYS A 31 6.64 -12.07 -3.06
C LYS A 31 5.99 -12.58 -4.36
N ALA A 32 6.66 -12.44 -5.49
CA ALA A 32 6.20 -13.04 -6.74
C ALA A 32 5.87 -14.53 -6.53
N GLY A 33 4.63 -14.92 -6.85
CA GLY A 33 4.12 -16.30 -6.66
C GLY A 33 3.57 -16.63 -5.26
N GLN A 34 3.56 -15.68 -4.31
CA GLN A 34 2.90 -15.84 -3.01
C GLN A 34 1.46 -15.32 -3.04
N ALA A 35 0.65 -15.82 -2.10
CA ALA A 35 -0.73 -15.42 -1.93
C ALA A 35 -0.86 -13.89 -1.75
N PRO A 36 -2.00 -13.31 -2.15
CA PRO A 36 -2.20 -11.86 -2.12
C PRO A 36 -2.01 -11.28 -0.72
N GLY A 37 -1.35 -10.11 -0.60
CA GLY A 37 -1.07 -9.49 0.70
C GLY A 37 -2.35 -8.96 1.35
N SER A 38 -2.54 -9.19 2.64
CA SER A 38 -3.69 -8.66 3.41
C SER A 38 -3.31 -7.33 4.09
N ALA A 39 -4.25 -6.38 4.16
CA ALA A 39 -4.16 -5.31 5.16
C ALA A 39 -5.46 -5.32 5.94
N ARG A 40 -5.35 -5.74 7.19
CA ARG A 40 -6.46 -5.86 8.11
C ARG A 40 -6.39 -4.72 9.10
N THR A 41 -7.26 -3.73 8.97
CA THR A 41 -7.40 -2.76 10.05
C THR A 41 -8.34 -3.33 11.11
N MET A 42 -7.82 -3.90 12.19
CA MET A 42 -8.65 -4.27 13.34
C MET A 42 -9.06 -3.00 14.09
N THR A 43 -10.19 -2.45 13.67
CA THR A 43 -10.77 -1.20 14.17
C THR A 43 -12.02 -1.46 14.98
N SER A 44 -12.46 -0.44 15.73
CA SER A 44 -13.87 -0.34 16.12
C SER A 44 -14.78 0.00 14.92
N SER A 45 -14.23 0.52 13.81
CA SER A 45 -14.95 0.84 12.57
C SER A 45 -15.22 -0.35 11.65
N GLY A 46 -14.71 -1.55 11.95
CA GLY A 46 -15.05 -2.79 11.24
C GLY A 46 -14.47 -2.92 9.82
N TRP A 47 -13.59 -2.01 9.40
CA TRP A 47 -13.02 -2.06 8.06
C TRP A 47 -11.91 -3.11 7.92
N SER A 48 -11.94 -3.92 6.86
CA SER A 48 -10.89 -4.91 6.57
C SER A 48 -10.82 -5.13 5.07
N ALA A 49 -9.63 -5.35 4.51
CA ALA A 49 -9.48 -5.62 3.09
C ALA A 49 -8.46 -6.74 2.79
N ASN A 50 -8.77 -7.55 1.78
CA ASN A 50 -7.81 -8.44 1.14
C ASN A 50 -7.41 -7.79 -0.19
N TYR A 51 -6.13 -7.84 -0.53
CA TYR A 51 -5.62 -7.22 -1.74
C TYR A 51 -5.04 -8.25 -2.67
N TYR A 52 -5.15 -8.05 -3.99
CA TYR A 52 -4.30 -8.71 -4.97
C TYR A 52 -2.82 -8.42 -4.71
N PRO A 53 -1.87 -9.20 -5.28
CA PRO A 53 -0.43 -9.03 -5.03
C PRO A 53 0.12 -7.62 -5.28
N PHE A 54 -0.56 -6.83 -6.11
CA PHE A 54 -0.18 -5.46 -6.44
C PHE A 54 -0.99 -4.39 -5.70
N GLY A 55 -1.82 -4.75 -4.71
CA GLY A 55 -2.51 -3.78 -3.85
C GLY A 55 -3.89 -3.32 -4.34
N GLU A 56 -4.43 -3.90 -5.42
CA GLU A 56 -5.85 -3.75 -5.72
C GLU A 56 -6.70 -4.47 -4.68
N ILE A 57 -7.83 -3.89 -4.29
CA ILE A 57 -8.74 -4.50 -3.32
C ILE A 57 -9.44 -5.67 -3.98
N ALA A 58 -9.17 -6.90 -3.51
CA ALA A 58 -9.86 -8.11 -3.93
C ALA A 58 -11.20 -8.29 -3.21
N SER A 59 -11.25 -7.91 -1.94
CA SER A 59 -12.49 -7.87 -1.15
C SER A 59 -12.31 -6.95 0.05
N GLN A 60 -13.40 -6.36 0.53
CA GLN A 60 -13.39 -5.54 1.73
C GLN A 60 -14.67 -5.65 2.54
N THR A 61 -14.58 -5.27 3.81
CA THR A 61 -15.71 -5.00 4.72
C THR A 61 -15.61 -3.55 5.18
N GLY A 62 -16.75 -2.88 5.39
CA GLY A 62 -16.80 -1.45 5.68
C GLY A 62 -16.51 -0.58 4.46
N SER A 63 -16.41 0.73 4.68
CA SER A 63 -16.14 1.70 3.62
C SER A 63 -14.66 2.07 3.57
N PRO A 64 -14.03 2.26 2.39
CA PRO A 64 -12.62 2.66 2.31
C PRO A 64 -12.32 3.97 3.05
N GLU A 65 -13.31 4.83 3.22
CA GLU A 65 -13.21 6.08 3.98
C GLU A 65 -13.04 5.89 5.49
N ASP A 66 -13.35 4.70 6.00
CA ASP A 66 -13.14 4.31 7.40
C ASP A 66 -11.65 4.10 7.72
N THR A 67 -10.79 4.06 6.71
CA THR A 67 -9.34 3.95 6.88
C THR A 67 -8.56 5.01 6.09
N ARG A 68 -7.42 5.43 6.66
CA ARG A 68 -6.42 6.26 5.97
C ARG A 68 -5.22 5.45 5.48
N TYR A 69 -5.04 4.23 5.97
CA TYR A 69 -3.91 3.36 5.64
C TYR A 69 -4.43 2.05 5.09
N ASP A 70 -3.74 1.56 4.07
CA ASP A 70 -4.20 0.48 3.21
C ASP A 70 -3.02 -0.48 2.94
N TYR A 71 -2.98 -1.14 1.79
CA TYR A 71 -1.94 -2.09 1.37
C TYR A 71 -0.52 -1.63 1.75
N THR A 72 0.22 -2.52 2.42
CA THR A 72 1.58 -2.28 2.94
C THR A 72 1.73 -1.09 3.90
N GLY A 73 0.63 -0.57 4.45
CA GLY A 73 0.59 0.58 5.34
C GLY A 73 0.74 1.93 4.64
N GLN A 74 0.49 1.99 3.33
CA GLN A 74 0.55 3.25 2.57
C GLN A 74 -0.79 3.97 2.58
N LYS A 75 -0.74 5.29 2.41
CA LYS A 75 -1.95 6.11 2.32
C LYS A 75 -2.56 5.96 0.93
N ARG A 76 -3.84 5.59 0.88
CA ARG A 76 -4.64 5.59 -0.35
C ARG A 76 -5.35 6.93 -0.50
N ASP A 77 -5.27 7.50 -1.69
CA ASP A 77 -6.11 8.61 -2.11
C ASP A 77 -7.47 8.04 -2.57
N GLN A 78 -8.54 8.39 -1.87
CA GLN A 78 -9.87 7.81 -2.11
C GLN A 78 -10.50 8.28 -3.43
N GLY A 79 -10.12 9.47 -3.94
CA GLY A 79 -10.67 10.00 -5.18
C GLY A 79 -10.07 9.35 -6.42
N THR A 80 -8.83 8.89 -6.33
CA THR A 80 -8.07 8.34 -7.47
C THR A 80 -7.75 6.84 -7.34
N GLY A 81 -7.85 6.28 -6.13
CA GLY A 81 -7.39 4.92 -5.84
C GLY A 81 -5.87 4.75 -5.82
N LEU A 82 -5.11 5.84 -6.01
CA LEU A 82 -3.66 5.84 -6.01
C LEU A 82 -3.10 5.73 -4.60
N MET A 83 -1.93 5.10 -4.48
CA MET A 83 -1.24 4.94 -3.21
C MET A 83 0.00 5.83 -3.16
N TYR A 84 0.16 6.59 -2.08
CA TYR A 84 1.29 7.49 -1.93
C TYR A 84 2.45 6.80 -1.20
N PHE A 85 3.51 6.48 -1.93
CA PHE A 85 4.76 5.89 -1.42
C PHE A 85 5.83 6.97 -1.28
N ARG A 86 5.57 7.95 -0.40
CA ARG A 86 6.50 9.04 0.01
C ARG A 86 6.92 10.04 -1.06
N ALA A 87 7.45 9.59 -2.19
CA ALA A 87 7.93 10.43 -3.28
C ALA A 87 7.20 10.14 -4.61
N ARG A 88 6.46 9.03 -4.68
CA ARG A 88 5.80 8.58 -5.91
C ARG A 88 4.38 8.11 -5.64
N TYR A 89 3.51 8.33 -6.61
CA TYR A 89 2.19 7.72 -6.66
C TYR A 89 2.27 6.37 -7.36
N TYR A 90 1.79 5.35 -6.68
CA TYR A 90 1.69 3.98 -7.15
C TYR A 90 0.26 3.71 -7.59
N TYR A 91 0.08 3.10 -8.75
CA TYR A 91 -1.22 2.66 -9.23
C TYR A 91 -1.36 1.14 -9.08
N PRO A 92 -2.20 0.67 -8.14
CA PRO A 92 -2.33 -0.76 -7.87
C PRO A 92 -2.81 -1.58 -9.07
N GLY A 93 -3.72 -1.02 -9.89
CA GLY A 93 -4.28 -1.71 -11.05
C GLY A 93 -3.25 -2.01 -12.15
N LEU A 94 -2.17 -1.22 -12.25
CA LEU A 94 -1.04 -1.51 -13.15
C LEU A 94 0.16 -2.14 -12.44
N GLY A 95 0.12 -2.21 -11.11
CA GLY A 95 1.24 -2.67 -10.30
C GLY A 95 2.50 -1.82 -10.43
N ARG A 96 2.43 -0.52 -10.76
CA ARG A 96 3.62 0.32 -11.01
C ARG A 96 3.47 1.76 -10.54
N PHE A 97 4.59 2.47 -10.47
CA PHE A 97 4.57 3.91 -10.20
C PHE A 97 4.16 4.71 -11.44
N LEU A 98 3.49 5.84 -11.21
CA LEU A 98 3.11 6.79 -12.26
C LEU A 98 4.25 7.77 -12.61
N SER A 99 5.34 7.76 -11.83
CA SER A 99 6.49 8.61 -12.05
C SER A 99 7.79 7.83 -11.91
N ILE A 100 8.79 8.24 -12.69
CA ILE A 100 10.17 7.75 -12.60
C ILE A 100 10.72 8.01 -11.19
N ASP A 101 11.53 7.10 -10.65
CA ASP A 101 12.24 7.36 -9.39
C ASP A 101 13.22 8.54 -9.58
N PRO A 102 13.09 9.63 -8.80
CA PRO A 102 14.01 10.78 -8.90
C PRO A 102 15.48 10.43 -8.65
N LEU A 103 15.75 9.31 -7.96
CA LEU A 103 17.09 8.82 -7.66
C LEU A 103 17.56 7.75 -8.65
N GLN A 104 16.76 7.39 -9.65
CA GLN A 104 17.18 6.41 -10.64
C GLN A 104 18.18 7.02 -11.63
N SER A 105 19.32 6.35 -11.75
CA SER A 105 20.13 6.42 -12.97
C SER A 105 19.25 6.02 -14.16
N LEU A 106 19.27 6.79 -15.25
CA LEU A 106 18.65 6.46 -16.54
C LEU A 106 19.42 5.32 -17.24
N ASP A 107 19.78 4.28 -16.49
CA ASP A 107 20.27 3.04 -17.06
C ASP A 107 19.09 2.31 -17.69
N TRP A 108 19.18 2.09 -19.00
CA TRP A 108 18.19 1.40 -19.81
C TRP A 108 17.96 -0.06 -19.37
N SER A 109 18.86 -0.62 -18.54
CA SER A 109 18.70 -1.95 -17.94
C SER A 109 17.67 -2.00 -16.81
N ILE A 110 17.24 -0.84 -16.28
CA ILE A 110 16.35 -0.74 -15.12
C ILE A 110 15.02 -0.08 -15.54
N ASN A 111 13.88 -0.73 -15.25
CA ASN A 111 12.57 -0.11 -15.45
C ASN A 111 12.36 1.02 -14.43
N PRO A 112 12.25 2.30 -14.86
CA PRO A 112 12.22 3.41 -13.94
C PRO A 112 10.90 3.59 -13.18
N LEU A 113 9.86 2.88 -13.63
CA LEU A 113 8.54 2.87 -13.01
C LEU A 113 8.35 1.65 -12.08
N SER A 114 9.39 0.85 -11.91
CA SER A 114 9.28 -0.44 -11.25
C SER A 114 8.96 -0.33 -9.75
N ASN A 115 8.11 -1.25 -9.28
CA ASN A 115 7.81 -1.54 -7.87
C ASN A 115 8.78 -2.56 -7.23
N GLY A 116 9.76 -3.08 -7.97
CA GLY A 116 10.75 -4.06 -7.51
C GLY A 116 10.26 -5.52 -7.46
N ILE A 117 9.06 -5.81 -7.96
CA ILE A 117 8.46 -7.17 -8.02
C ILE A 117 8.29 -7.64 -9.47
N GLU A 118 8.21 -6.72 -10.46
CA GLU A 118 8.13 -7.13 -11.86
C GLU A 118 9.46 -7.71 -12.39
N PRO A 119 9.39 -8.74 -13.26
CA PRO A 119 10.58 -9.25 -13.92
C PRO A 119 11.24 -8.13 -14.73
N SER A 120 12.58 -8.04 -14.63
CA SER A 120 13.37 -7.14 -15.47
C SER A 120 13.00 -7.34 -16.95
N PRO A 121 12.76 -6.27 -17.73
CA PRO A 121 12.35 -6.40 -19.13
C PRO A 121 13.38 -7.05 -20.06
N ILE A 122 14.59 -7.36 -19.57
CA ILE A 122 15.68 -7.98 -20.35
C ILE A 122 16.21 -9.19 -19.59
N SER A 123 15.71 -10.37 -19.96
CA SER A 123 16.42 -11.65 -19.84
C SER A 123 16.11 -12.53 -21.04
N ASP A 124 16.06 -11.93 -22.24
CA ASP A 124 16.13 -12.68 -23.50
C ASP A 124 17.44 -12.31 -24.19
N LYS A 125 18.48 -13.11 -23.91
CA LYS A 125 19.63 -13.33 -24.79
C LYS A 125 19.96 -14.81 -24.82
#